data_AF-A0A7X7PHU7-F1
#
_entry.id   AF-A0A7X7PHU7-F1
#
_cell.length_a   1.000
_cell.length_b   1.000
_cell.length_c   1.000
_cell.angle_alpha   90.00
_cell.angle_beta   90.00
_cell.angle_gamma   90.00
#
_symmetry.space_group_name_H-M   'P 1'
#
loop_
_entity.id
_entity.type
_entity.pdbx_description
1 polymer ?
#
loop_
_entity_poly.entity_id
_entity_poly.type
_entity_poly.pdbx_seq_one_letter_code
_entity_poly.pdbx_strand_id
1 'polypeptide(L)'
;MRKSLKVVATAIAGLFVLTWSAPGASAQSADEVYELVQVDGNALPATVADDDEGCVQEVMSATLTLAADNTWRIETHKREVCGNDAEEDRDTETGRFTVDGNTITFADDDGTPEDSDENDRAAAPDLEDLLTATRTQDGLVVTLDDGRTKLTFRRR
;
A
#
# COMPACT_ATOMS: atom_id res chain seq x y z
N MET A 1 -36.14 -45.29 -48.94
CA MET A 1 -34.85 -46.02 -48.86
C MET A 1 -34.12 -45.57 -47.60
N ARG A 2 -33.71 -46.53 -46.73
CA ARG A 2 -32.49 -46.58 -45.87
C ARG A 2 -32.04 -45.27 -45.20
N LYS A 3 -31.84 -45.14 -43.88
CA LYS A 3 -31.49 -46.10 -42.81
C LYS A 3 -31.79 -45.43 -41.46
N SER A 4 -32.38 -46.20 -40.54
CA SER A 4 -32.43 -45.89 -39.12
C SER A 4 -31.04 -46.09 -38.50
N LEU A 5 -30.58 -45.14 -37.68
CA LEU A 5 -29.48 -45.35 -36.75
C LEU A 5 -29.98 -44.99 -35.34
N LYS A 6 -30.16 -46.02 -34.51
CA LYS A 6 -30.31 -45.85 -33.06
C LYS A 6 -28.93 -45.56 -32.50
N VAL A 7 -28.77 -44.45 -31.80
CA VAL A 7 -27.67 -44.26 -30.86
C VAL A 7 -28.31 -44.16 -29.48
N VAL A 8 -28.17 -45.25 -28.72
CA VAL A 8 -28.26 -45.23 -27.26
C VAL A 8 -26.85 -44.88 -26.79
N ALA A 9 -26.69 -43.70 -26.18
CA ALA A 9 -25.45 -43.33 -25.51
C ALA A 9 -25.79 -42.92 -24.07
N THR A 10 -25.29 -43.77 -23.20
CA THR A 10 -25.26 -43.79 -21.74
C THR A 10 -24.99 -42.43 -21.11
N ALA A 11 -25.71 -42.12 -20.03
CA ALA A 11 -25.45 -40.97 -19.17
C ALA A 11 -24.06 -41.06 -18.53
N ILE A 12 -23.27 -40.01 -18.68
CA ILE A 12 -22.23 -39.66 -17.72
C ILE A 12 -22.55 -38.23 -17.30
N ALA A 13 -23.10 -38.11 -16.10
CA ALA A 13 -23.26 -36.83 -15.41
C ALA A 13 -21.85 -36.30 -15.08
N GLY A 14 -21.24 -35.60 -16.04
CA GLY A 14 -20.05 -34.79 -15.80
C GLY A 14 -20.49 -33.52 -15.11
N LEU A 15 -20.40 -33.50 -13.78
CA LEU A 15 -20.51 -32.27 -13.00
C LEU A 15 -19.33 -31.38 -13.39
N PHE A 16 -19.55 -30.43 -14.30
CA PHE A 16 -18.60 -29.36 -14.57
C PHE A 16 -18.61 -28.44 -13.35
N VAL A 17 -17.65 -28.63 -12.44
CA VAL A 17 -17.35 -27.64 -11.41
C VAL A 17 -16.66 -26.50 -12.14
N LEU A 18 -17.42 -25.44 -12.45
CA LEU A 18 -16.85 -24.14 -12.78
C LEU A 18 -16.16 -23.62 -11.52
N THR A 19 -14.88 -23.93 -11.35
CA THR A 19 -14.05 -23.24 -10.37
C THR A 19 -13.88 -21.82 -10.87
N TRP A 20 -14.68 -20.91 -10.33
CA TRP A 20 -14.45 -19.49 -10.50
C TRP A 20 -13.19 -19.17 -9.72
N SER A 21 -12.04 -19.18 -10.40
CA SER A 21 -10.80 -18.65 -9.83
C SER A 21 -11.01 -17.15 -9.67
N ALA A 22 -11.29 -16.71 -8.45
CA ALA A 22 -11.21 -15.30 -8.10
C ALA A 22 -9.82 -14.80 -8.55
N PRO A 23 -9.73 -13.66 -9.26
CA PRO A 23 -8.44 -13.14 -9.67
C PRO A 23 -7.57 -12.86 -8.45
N GLY A 24 -6.41 -13.53 -8.41
CA GLY A 24 -5.18 -12.97 -7.86
C GLY A 24 -5.06 -12.85 -6.34
N ALA A 25 -5.34 -13.91 -5.57
CA ALA A 25 -4.70 -14.04 -4.26
C ALA A 25 -3.22 -14.36 -4.46
N SER A 26 -2.40 -13.33 -4.67
CA SER A 26 -0.96 -13.43 -4.44
C SER A 26 -0.74 -13.55 -2.94
N ALA A 27 -0.91 -14.77 -2.42
CA ALA A 27 -0.64 -15.06 -1.01
C ALA A 27 0.85 -14.87 -0.76
N GLN A 28 1.23 -13.71 -0.24
CA GLN A 28 2.54 -13.49 0.35
C GLN A 28 2.75 -14.59 1.39
N SER A 29 3.88 -15.31 1.34
CA SER A 29 4.05 -16.51 2.17
C SER A 29 4.40 -16.20 3.63
N ALA A 30 4.73 -14.94 3.92
CA ALA A 30 5.11 -14.43 5.23
C ALA A 30 5.00 -12.89 5.21
N ASP A 31 4.98 -12.30 6.40
CA ASP A 31 4.99 -10.86 6.57
C ASP A 31 6.31 -10.25 6.04
N GLU A 32 6.22 -9.11 5.39
CA GLU A 32 7.36 -8.32 4.92
C GLU A 32 7.42 -7.01 5.71
N VAL A 33 8.55 -6.74 6.36
CA VAL A 33 8.76 -5.52 7.16
C VAL A 33 9.78 -4.62 6.48
N TYR A 34 9.46 -3.33 6.42
CA TYR A 34 10.22 -2.32 5.71
C TYR A 34 10.46 -1.08 6.59
N GLU A 35 11.66 -0.51 6.51
CA GLU A 35 12.04 0.75 7.16
C GLU A 35 12.07 1.88 6.14
N LEU A 36 11.44 3.01 6.46
CA LEU A 36 11.60 4.23 5.68
C LEU A 36 13.06 4.69 5.76
N VAL A 37 13.64 5.04 4.63
CA VAL A 37 15.01 5.56 4.54
C VAL A 37 15.08 6.94 3.88
N GLN A 38 14.10 7.26 3.03
CA GLN A 38 14.02 8.57 2.37
C GLN A 38 12.58 9.03 2.14
N VAL A 39 12.38 10.34 2.17
CA VAL A 39 11.18 11.03 1.68
C VAL A 39 11.60 11.97 0.56
N ASP A 40 11.03 11.79 -0.64
CA ASP A 40 11.38 12.54 -1.86
C ASP A 40 12.88 12.59 -2.16
N GLY A 41 13.57 11.49 -1.85
CA GLY A 41 15.02 11.35 -2.03
C GLY A 41 15.89 11.96 -0.92
N ASN A 42 15.29 12.65 0.06
CA ASN A 42 15.98 13.17 1.24
C ASN A 42 16.09 12.10 2.31
N ALA A 43 17.27 11.94 2.91
CA ALA A 43 17.47 11.00 4.01
C ALA A 43 16.76 11.48 5.28
N LEU A 44 16.41 10.53 6.17
CA LEU A 44 15.80 10.84 7.46
C LEU A 44 16.81 11.45 8.46
N PRO A 45 16.41 12.40 9.33
CA PRO A 45 15.09 13.04 9.34
C PRO A 45 14.88 13.93 8.10
N ALA A 46 13.70 13.85 7.49
CA ALA A 46 13.39 14.56 6.25
C ALA A 46 12.35 15.65 6.49
N THR A 47 12.66 16.90 6.14
CA THR A 47 11.70 18.01 6.18
C THR A 47 10.66 17.84 5.07
N VAL A 48 9.38 17.92 5.44
CA VAL A 48 8.24 17.71 4.52
C VAL A 48 7.28 18.89 4.45
N ALA A 49 7.32 19.81 5.43
CA ALA A 49 6.65 21.10 5.36
C ALA A 49 7.42 22.16 6.16
N ASP A 50 7.21 23.41 5.76
CA ASP A 50 7.60 24.65 6.44
C ASP A 50 6.35 25.53 6.34
N ASP A 51 5.67 25.78 7.47
CA ASP A 51 4.49 26.63 7.45
C ASP A 51 4.89 28.11 7.37
N ASP A 52 3.96 28.97 6.93
CA ASP A 52 4.22 30.41 6.86
C ASP A 52 4.46 31.06 8.25
N GLU A 53 4.28 30.30 9.34
CA GLU A 53 4.51 30.69 10.73
C GLU A 53 5.94 30.30 11.22
N GLY A 54 6.72 29.60 10.39
CA GLY A 54 8.10 29.21 10.64
C GLY A 54 8.26 27.93 11.45
N CYS A 55 7.23 27.09 11.50
CA CYS A 55 7.30 25.73 12.01
C CYS A 55 7.75 24.76 10.93
N VAL A 56 8.66 23.86 11.29
CA VAL A 56 9.21 22.85 10.38
C VAL A 56 8.71 21.47 10.78
N GLN A 57 8.07 20.77 9.85
CA GLN A 57 7.66 19.38 10.05
C GLN A 57 8.69 18.44 9.42
N GLU A 58 9.14 17.49 10.21
CA GLU A 58 10.14 16.51 9.82
C GLU A 58 9.64 15.08 10.07
N VAL A 59 9.90 14.19 9.12
CA VAL A 59 9.67 12.76 9.25
C VAL A 59 10.91 12.14 9.89
N MET A 60 10.76 11.55 11.07
CA MET A 60 11.85 10.91 11.81
C MET A 60 12.06 9.46 11.38
N SER A 61 10.96 8.71 11.24
CA SER A 61 10.96 7.30 10.84
C SER A 61 9.58 6.85 10.41
N ALA A 62 9.53 5.77 9.64
CA ALA A 62 8.32 4.96 9.49
C ALA A 62 8.67 3.48 9.31
N THR A 63 7.79 2.59 9.75
CA THR A 63 7.87 1.15 9.50
C THR A 63 6.61 0.70 8.78
N LEU A 64 6.76 0.09 7.60
CA LEU A 64 5.66 -0.49 6.84
C LEU A 64 5.73 -2.02 6.94
N THR A 65 4.62 -2.64 7.33
CA THR A 65 4.45 -4.09 7.34
C THR A 65 3.41 -4.48 6.30
N LEU A 66 3.77 -5.40 5.40
CA LEU A 66 2.83 -6.10 4.51
C LEU A 66 2.61 -7.50 5.07
N ALA A 67 1.43 -7.78 5.60
CA ALA A 67 1.11 -9.05 6.22
C ALA A 67 0.68 -10.11 5.19
N ALA A 68 0.89 -11.38 5.53
CA ALA A 68 0.54 -12.51 4.68
C ALA A 68 -0.97 -12.65 4.35
N ASP A 69 -1.83 -11.96 5.10
CA ASP A 69 -3.28 -11.93 4.91
C ASP A 69 -3.76 -10.74 4.05
N ASN A 70 -2.83 -10.06 3.37
CA ASN A 70 -3.08 -8.90 2.52
C ASN A 70 -3.52 -7.63 3.28
N THR A 71 -3.22 -7.55 4.57
CA THR A 71 -3.32 -6.30 5.34
C THR A 71 -1.98 -5.58 5.38
N TRP A 72 -1.99 -4.25 5.36
CA TRP A 72 -0.81 -3.45 5.63
C TRP A 72 -0.98 -2.68 6.93
N ARG A 73 0.15 -2.35 7.55
CA ARG A 73 0.22 -1.47 8.72
C ARG A 73 1.42 -0.56 8.59
N ILE A 74 1.22 0.75 8.77
CA ILE A 74 2.31 1.71 8.88
C ILE A 74 2.35 2.31 10.27
N GLU A 75 3.56 2.46 10.81
CA GLU A 75 3.81 3.19 12.06
C GLU A 75 4.73 4.35 11.71
N THR A 76 4.32 5.59 12.03
CA THR A 76 5.05 6.81 11.67
C THR A 76 5.55 7.52 12.91
N HIS A 77 6.61 8.30 12.77
CA HIS A 77 7.10 9.21 13.80
C HIS A 77 7.47 10.53 13.14
N LYS A 78 6.71 11.57 13.45
CA LYS A 78 6.89 12.94 12.95
C LYS A 78 7.38 13.84 14.10
N ARG A 79 8.09 14.90 13.75
CA ARG A 79 8.48 15.96 14.68
C ARG A 79 8.15 17.31 14.05
N GLU A 80 7.47 18.16 14.80
CA GLU A 80 7.29 19.56 14.45
C GLU A 80 8.19 20.41 15.33
N VAL A 81 8.84 21.42 14.75
CA VAL A 81 9.70 22.36 15.47
C VAL A 81 9.26 23.79 15.18
N CYS A 82 8.75 24.47 16.20
CA CYS A 82 8.31 25.86 16.15
C CYS A 82 9.22 26.72 17.04
N GLY A 83 10.24 27.34 16.45
CA GLY A 83 11.21 28.14 17.20
C GLY A 83 12.05 27.30 18.18
N ASN A 84 11.77 27.41 19.48
CA ASN A 84 12.47 26.63 20.52
C ASN A 84 11.66 25.43 21.02
N ASP A 85 10.41 25.31 20.59
CA ASP A 85 9.51 24.23 20.99
C ASP A 85 9.55 23.13 19.94
N ALA A 86 9.50 21.88 20.39
CA ALA A 86 9.46 20.72 19.51
C ALA A 86 8.42 19.73 20.04
N GLU A 87 7.56 19.29 19.16
CA GLU A 87 6.51 18.30 19.42
C GLU A 87 6.77 17.05 18.60
N GLU A 88 6.56 15.88 19.18
CA GLU A 88 6.70 14.61 18.48
C GLU A 88 5.35 13.92 18.41
N ASP A 89 5.05 13.37 17.24
CA ASP A 89 3.82 12.67 16.95
C ASP A 89 4.08 11.26 16.42
N ARG A 90 3.20 10.32 16.76
CA ARG A 90 3.34 8.91 16.40
C ARG A 90 1.98 8.32 16.05
N ASP A 91 1.83 7.97 14.78
CA ASP A 91 0.58 7.41 14.26
C ASP A 91 0.74 5.94 13.88
N THR A 92 -0.40 5.26 13.77
CA THR A 92 -0.49 3.92 13.23
C THR A 92 -1.75 3.81 12.38
N GLU A 93 -1.58 3.43 11.13
CA GLU A 93 -2.69 3.20 10.20
C GLU A 93 -2.63 1.79 9.62
N THR A 94 -3.78 1.25 9.25
CA THR A 94 -3.96 -0.07 8.65
C THR A 94 -4.89 -0.05 7.46
N GLY A 95 -4.64 -0.93 6.51
CA GLY A 95 -5.56 -1.15 5.39
C GLY A 95 -5.32 -2.46 4.69
N ARG A 96 -5.77 -2.56 3.45
CA ARG A 96 -5.55 -3.73 2.57
C ARG A 96 -4.70 -3.40 1.37
N PHE A 97 -4.05 -4.43 0.82
CA PHE A 97 -3.29 -4.27 -0.42
C PHE A 97 -3.52 -5.42 -1.40
N THR A 98 -3.26 -5.13 -2.67
CA THR A 98 -3.21 -6.12 -3.76
C THR A 98 -1.89 -6.04 -4.48
N VAL A 99 -1.48 -7.13 -5.14
CA VAL A 99 -0.20 -7.20 -5.86
C VAL A 99 -0.45 -7.65 -7.30
N ASP A 100 0.07 -6.88 -8.25
CA ASP A 100 0.16 -7.24 -9.67
C ASP A 100 1.63 -7.17 -10.13
N GLY A 101 2.25 -8.34 -10.23
CA GLY A 101 3.68 -8.46 -10.51
C GLY A 101 4.53 -7.76 -9.44
N ASN A 102 5.15 -6.64 -9.83
CA ASN A 102 6.02 -5.85 -8.96
C ASN A 102 5.33 -4.62 -8.37
N THR A 103 4.06 -4.40 -8.72
CA THR A 103 3.25 -3.28 -8.30
C THR A 103 2.35 -3.72 -7.15
N ILE A 104 2.26 -2.88 -6.12
CA ILE A 104 1.35 -3.02 -4.99
C ILE A 104 0.38 -1.85 -5.05
N THR A 105 -0.91 -2.12 -4.84
CA THR A 105 -1.94 -1.07 -4.70
C THR A 105 -2.50 -1.16 -3.30
N PHE A 106 -2.54 -0.05 -2.59
CA PHE A 106 -3.07 0.08 -1.24
C PHE A 106 -4.51 0.61 -1.28
N ALA A 107 -5.23 0.33 -0.21
CA ALA A 107 -6.61 0.71 0.02
C ALA A 107 -6.85 0.71 1.53
N ASP A 108 -7.85 1.46 1.96
CA ASP A 108 -8.40 1.45 3.31
C ASP A 108 -8.89 0.05 3.72
N ASP A 109 -9.17 -0.12 5.00
CA ASP A 109 -9.73 -1.35 5.56
C ASP A 109 -11.08 -1.77 4.92
N ASP A 110 -11.89 -0.80 4.49
CA ASP A 110 -13.15 -1.07 3.78
C ASP A 110 -12.94 -1.37 2.28
N GLY A 111 -11.73 -1.16 1.77
CA GLY A 111 -11.33 -1.39 0.38
C GLY A 111 -11.58 -0.20 -0.55
N THR A 112 -11.92 0.98 -0.04
CA THR A 112 -11.79 2.22 -0.81
C THR A 112 -10.32 2.54 -1.02
N PRO A 113 -9.93 3.12 -2.17
CA PRO A 113 -8.65 3.82 -2.22
C PRO A 113 -8.60 4.84 -1.09
N GLU A 114 -7.43 5.03 -0.48
CA GLU A 114 -7.18 6.17 0.42
C GLU A 114 -7.59 7.43 -0.34
N ASP A 115 -8.67 8.07 0.10
CA ASP A 115 -9.13 9.36 -0.43
C ASP A 115 -8.59 10.42 0.53
N SER A 116 -7.57 11.18 0.13
CA SER A 116 -7.27 12.44 0.83
C SER A 116 -8.50 13.35 0.79
N ASP A 117 -8.84 13.93 1.93
CA ASP A 117 -9.66 15.13 1.94
C ASP A 117 -8.97 16.16 1.04
N GLU A 118 -9.52 16.37 -0.16
CA GLU A 118 -8.92 17.10 -1.30
C GLU A 118 -8.55 18.58 -1.01
N ASN A 119 -8.81 19.03 0.22
CA ASN A 119 -8.78 20.41 0.66
C ASN A 119 -7.43 20.87 1.23
N ASP A 120 -6.51 19.98 1.59
CA ASP A 120 -5.26 20.37 2.28
C ASP A 120 -4.00 20.18 1.43
N ARG A 121 -4.08 20.52 0.13
CA ARG A 121 -2.92 20.54 -0.80
C ARG A 121 -1.75 21.47 -0.39
N ALA A 122 -1.90 22.21 0.71
CA ALA A 122 -0.88 23.06 1.32
C ALA A 122 -0.30 22.48 2.64
N ALA A 123 -0.82 21.35 3.14
CA ALA A 123 -0.30 20.68 4.33
C ALA A 123 0.88 19.76 4.00
N ALA A 124 1.60 19.34 5.04
CA ALA A 124 2.59 18.28 4.93
C ALA A 124 1.96 16.99 4.36
N PRO A 125 2.72 16.15 3.63
CA PRO A 125 2.23 14.86 3.20
C PRO A 125 1.93 13.96 4.40
N ASP A 126 0.74 13.37 4.40
CA ASP A 126 0.35 12.32 5.33
C ASP A 126 0.97 10.99 4.87
N LEU A 127 1.82 10.41 5.71
CA LEU A 127 2.66 9.27 5.35
C LEU A 127 1.86 7.98 5.21
N GLU A 128 0.65 7.98 5.76
CA GLU A 128 -0.34 6.93 5.81
C GLU A 128 -1.19 6.84 4.53
N ASP A 129 -1.23 7.89 3.70
CA ASP A 129 -1.99 7.96 2.45
C ASP A 129 -1.30 7.17 1.32
N LEU A 130 -1.05 5.88 1.56
CA LEU A 130 -0.35 5.02 0.63
C LEU A 130 -1.25 4.75 -0.59
N LEU A 131 -0.75 5.02 -1.81
CA LEU A 131 -1.51 4.74 -3.03
C LEU A 131 -0.98 3.51 -3.77
N THR A 132 0.29 3.55 -4.17
CA THR A 132 0.94 2.43 -4.87
C THR A 132 2.38 2.24 -4.43
N ALA A 133 2.88 1.02 -4.44
CA ALA A 133 4.31 0.75 -4.34
C ALA A 133 4.84 0.01 -5.56
N THR A 134 6.10 0.27 -5.90
CA THR A 134 6.89 -0.59 -6.76
C THR A 134 7.94 -1.30 -5.93
N ARG A 135 7.95 -2.63 -5.99
CA ARG A 135 9.04 -3.42 -5.41
C ARG A 135 10.37 -3.10 -6.10
N THR A 136 11.43 -3.01 -5.32
CA THR A 136 12.80 -2.87 -5.85
C THR A 136 13.63 -4.07 -5.41
N GLN A 137 14.90 -4.11 -5.80
CA GLN A 137 15.81 -5.16 -5.33
C GLN A 137 15.98 -5.12 -3.81
N ASP A 138 15.98 -3.92 -3.22
CA ASP A 138 16.38 -3.70 -1.83
C ASP A 138 15.22 -3.25 -0.92
N GLY A 139 14.00 -3.07 -1.46
CA GLY A 139 12.84 -2.65 -0.69
C GLY A 139 11.63 -2.24 -1.54
N LEU A 140 11.02 -1.10 -1.20
CA LEU A 140 9.83 -0.55 -1.84
C LEU A 140 10.05 0.93 -2.15
N VAL A 141 9.47 1.41 -3.25
CA VAL A 141 9.21 2.84 -3.45
C VAL A 141 7.70 3.00 -3.46
N VAL A 142 7.16 3.65 -2.44
CA VAL A 142 5.74 3.97 -2.30
C VAL A 142 5.49 5.38 -2.82
N THR A 143 4.42 5.55 -3.58
CA THR A 143 3.87 6.86 -3.98
C THR A 143 2.61 7.08 -3.15
N LEU A 144 2.50 8.25 -2.54
CA LEU A 144 1.31 8.66 -1.81
C LEU A 144 0.17 9.03 -2.76
N ASP A 145 -1.03 9.16 -2.23
CA ASP A 145 -2.25 9.49 -2.98
C ASP A 145 -2.20 10.87 -3.66
N ASP A 146 -1.40 11.79 -3.11
CA ASP A 146 -1.06 13.09 -3.69
C ASP A 146 -0.37 12.97 -5.07
N GLY A 147 0.07 11.77 -5.41
CA GLY A 147 0.63 11.36 -6.70
C GLY A 147 2.05 11.88 -6.95
N ARG A 148 2.67 12.57 -5.99
CA ARG A 148 3.97 13.23 -6.13
C ARG A 148 4.98 12.74 -5.11
N THR A 149 4.60 12.66 -3.84
CA THR A 149 5.48 12.30 -2.74
C THR A 149 5.84 10.82 -2.80
N LYS A 150 7.14 10.57 -2.64
CA LYS A 150 7.73 9.22 -2.70
C LYS A 150 8.42 8.86 -1.41
N LEU A 151 7.99 7.74 -0.86
CA LEU A 151 8.62 7.12 0.30
C LEU A 151 9.50 5.96 -0.17
N THR A 152 10.79 6.04 0.10
CA THR A 152 11.70 4.92 -0.20
C THR A 152 11.92 4.12 1.07
N PHE A 153 11.55 2.85 1.02
CA PHE A 153 11.74 1.91 2.10
C PHE A 153 12.80 0.86 1.74
N ARG A 154 13.52 0.39 2.77
CA ARG A 154 14.43 -0.75 2.71
C ARG A 154 13.83 -1.93 3.46
N ARG A 155 13.98 -3.15 2.91
CA ARG A 155 13.54 -4.37 3.60
C ARG A 155 14.40 -4.64 4.86
N ARG A 156 13.76 -5.07 5.96
CA ARG A 156 14.43 -5.56 7.18
C ARG A 156 14.89 -7.01 7.05
#